data_AF-A0A8T6V8V5-F1
#
_entry.id   AF-A0A8T6V8V5-F1
#
_cell.length_a   1.000
_cell.length_b   1.000
_cell.length_c   1.000
_cell.angle_alpha   90.00
_cell.angle_beta   90.00
_cell.angle_gamma   90.00
#
_symmetry.space_group_name_H-M   'P 1'
#
loop_
_entity.id
_entity.type
_entity.pdbx_description
1 polymer ?
#
loop_
_entity_poly.entity_id
_entity_poly.type
_entity_poly.pdbx_seq_one_letter_code
_entity_poly.pdbx_strand_id
1 'polypeptide(L)' 'MKKNTLFLTIFHAMNEKQNPDIKDKKANQSELTCPVCDEKLIQEKCKIVCRSEVCVYRIIYNCSEF' A
#
# COMPACT_ATOMS: atom_id res chain seq x y z
N MET A 1 47.38 43.90 6.70
CA MET A 1 46.02 44.48 6.59
C MET A 1 45.14 43.49 5.85
N LYS A 2 44.31 42.72 6.57
CA LYS A 2 43.60 41.55 6.03
C LYS A 2 42.39 41.26 6.91
N LYS A 3 41.19 41.45 6.36
CA LYS A 3 39.92 40.76 6.66
C LYS A 3 38.85 41.41 5.79
N ASN A 4 38.88 41.02 4.53
CA ASN A 4 37.74 41.08 3.62
C ASN A 4 37.05 39.70 3.68
N THR A 5 35.77 39.67 3.32
CA THR A 5 34.98 38.46 3.04
C THR A 5 34.33 37.78 4.25
N LEU A 6 33.09 38.19 4.51
CA LEU A 6 31.92 37.32 4.33
C LEU A 6 32.14 35.85 4.75
N PHE A 7 32.02 35.58 6.06
CA PHE A 7 31.70 34.25 6.58
C PHE A 7 30.25 34.34 7.09
N LEU A 8 29.24 34.02 6.26
CA LEU A 8 28.70 32.68 6.09
C LEU A 8 28.69 31.90 7.41
N THR A 9 27.52 31.87 8.07
CA THR A 9 26.78 30.67 8.54
C THR A 9 25.87 31.06 9.70
N ILE A 10 24.71 31.68 9.41
CA ILE A 10 23.53 31.45 10.25
C ILE A 10 22.61 30.57 9.42
N PHE A 11 22.95 29.30 9.53
CA PHE A 11 22.15 28.10 9.41
C PHE A 11 20.63 28.27 9.26
N HIS A 12 20.12 27.51 8.28
CA HIS A 12 18.76 27.01 8.09
C HIS A 12 17.76 27.88 7.31
N ALA A 13 18.07 27.92 6.02
CA ALA A 13 17.13 27.87 4.92
C ALA A 13 16.14 26.68 5.01
N MET A 14 14.87 26.98 4.68
CA MET A 14 13.93 26.22 3.82
C MET A 14 13.10 25.06 4.37
N ASN A 15 11.80 25.17 4.01
CA ASN A 15 10.85 24.12 3.58
C ASN A 15 10.35 23.15 4.68
N GLU A 16 9.08 22.75 4.72
CA GLU A 16 8.16 22.51 3.62
C GLU A 16 6.72 22.50 4.17
N LYS A 17 5.78 22.93 3.32
CA LYS A 17 4.34 22.88 3.57
C LYS A 17 3.93 21.45 3.96
N GLN A 18 3.37 21.28 5.15
CA GLN A 18 2.70 20.04 5.52
C GLN A 18 1.35 20.00 4.79
N ASN A 19 1.38 19.51 3.56
CA ASN A 19 0.18 19.08 2.84
C ASN A 19 -0.25 17.75 3.47
N PRO A 20 -1.42 17.64 4.14
CA PRO A 20 -1.96 16.35 4.50
C PRO A 20 -2.47 15.71 3.21
N ASP A 21 -1.56 15.09 2.47
CA ASP A 21 -1.88 14.09 1.46
C ASP A 21 -2.61 12.98 2.23
N ILE A 22 -3.95 13.05 2.22
CA ILE A 22 -4.81 11.94 2.61
C ILE A 22 -4.54 10.87 1.56
N LYS A 23 -3.43 10.15 1.72
CA LYS A 23 -3.21 8.88 1.06
C LYS A 23 -4.30 8.00 1.59
N ASP A 24 -5.27 7.73 0.72
CA ASP A 24 -6.16 6.59 0.74
C ASP A 24 -5.72 5.61 1.83
N LYS A 25 -6.47 5.56 2.93
CA LYS A 25 -6.51 4.37 3.75
C LYS A 25 -6.98 3.28 2.80
N LYS A 26 -6.01 2.64 2.13
CA LYS A 26 -6.12 1.32 1.55
C LYS A 26 -6.79 0.53 2.65
N ALA A 27 -8.09 0.27 2.45
CA ALA A 27 -8.90 -0.47 3.39
C ALA A 27 -8.04 -1.65 3.83
N ASN A 28 -7.97 -1.84 5.14
CA ASN A 28 -7.21 -2.92 5.76
C ASN A 28 -7.83 -4.23 5.24
N GLN A 29 -7.46 -4.63 4.02
CA GLN A 29 -7.83 -5.87 3.40
C GLN A 29 -6.99 -6.87 4.17
N SER A 30 -7.51 -7.29 5.32
CA SER A 30 -7.05 -8.49 6.01
C SER A 30 -6.77 -9.51 4.93
N GLU A 31 -5.50 -9.86 4.76
CA GLU A 31 -5.08 -10.69 3.63
C GLU A 31 -5.84 -12.01 3.73
N LEU A 32 -6.80 -12.18 2.82
CA LEU A 32 -7.63 -13.36 2.81
C LEU A 32 -6.77 -14.54 2.33
N THR A 33 -6.71 -15.60 3.12
CA THR A 33 -5.97 -16.83 2.79
C THR A 33 -6.93 -17.96 2.42
N CYS A 34 -6.48 -18.83 1.52
CA CYS A 34 -7.25 -19.97 1.08
C CYS A 34 -7.31 -21.00 2.20
N PRO A 35 -8.48 -21.44 2.68
CA PRO A 35 -8.58 -22.42 3.75
C PRO A 35 -8.14 -23.84 3.35
N VAL A 36 -7.73 -24.05 2.10
CA VAL A 36 -7.32 -25.36 1.57
C VAL A 36 -5.81 -25.46 1.44
N CYS A 37 -5.15 -24.41 0.96
CA CYS A 37 -3.72 -24.42 0.64
C CYS A 37 -2.96 -23.22 1.21
N ASP A 38 -3.60 -22.42 2.07
CA ASP A 38 -3.06 -21.22 2.74
C ASP A 38 -2.54 -20.11 1.82
N GLU A 39 -2.64 -20.29 0.50
CA GLU A 39 -2.28 -19.29 -0.51
C GLU A 39 -3.20 -18.06 -0.48
N LYS A 40 -2.68 -16.93 -0.94
CA LYS A 40 -3.40 -15.67 -0.99
C LYS A 40 -4.63 -15.76 -1.90
N LEU A 41 -5.78 -15.35 -1.38
CA LEU A 41 -7.01 -15.19 -2.15
C LEU A 41 -7.01 -13.85 -2.87
N ILE A 42 -7.58 -13.86 -4.07
CA ILE A 42 -7.69 -12.70 -4.94
C ILE A 42 -9.17 -12.34 -5.06
N GLN A 43 -9.48 -11.06 -4.80
CA GLN A 43 -10.81 -10.53 -5.07
C GLN A 43 -10.90 -10.14 -6.54
N GLU A 44 -11.80 -10.81 -7.27
CA GLU A 44 -12.09 -10.55 -8.68
C GLU A 44 -13.54 -10.09 -8.84
N LYS A 45 -13.74 -8.77 -8.89
CA LYS A 45 -15.07 -8.13 -8.95
C LYS A 45 -15.93 -8.56 -7.76
N CYS A 46 -16.82 -9.50 -8.03
CA CYS A 46 -17.85 -10.08 -7.18
C CYS A 46 -17.40 -11.40 -6.50
N LYS A 47 -16.23 -11.91 -6.90
CA LYS A 47 -15.73 -13.23 -6.50
C LYS A 47 -14.50 -13.10 -5.63
N ILE A 48 -14.31 -14.10 -4.76
CA ILE A 48 -13.04 -14.35 -4.07
C ILE A 48 -12.54 -15.70 -4.58
N VAL A 49 -11.34 -15.72 -5.16
CA VAL A 49 -10.79 -16.92 -5.81
C VAL A 49 -9.39 -17.26 -5.30
N CYS A 50 -9.08 -18.55 -5.29
CA CYS A 50 -7.73 -19.06 -5.07
C CYS A 50 -7.13 -19.47 -6.42
N ARG A 51 -6.00 -18.87 -6.82
CA ARG A 51 -5.30 -19.18 -8.07
C ARG A 51 -4.12 -20.16 -7.93
N SER A 52 -3.94 -20.75 -6.75
CA SER A 52 -2.89 -21.74 -6.52
C SER A 52 -3.06 -22.95 -7.44
N GLU A 53 -1.94 -23.50 -7.92
CA GLU A 53 -1.92 -24.72 -8.75
C GLU A 53 -2.55 -25.92 -8.02
N VAL A 54 -2.48 -25.95 -6.68
CA VAL A 54 -3.09 -27.00 -5.85
C VAL A 54 -4.62 -26.95 -5.90
N CYS A 55 -5.20 -25.74 -5.98
CA CYS A 55 -6.64 -25.53 -5.96
C CYS A 55 -7.27 -25.37 -7.35
N VAL A 56 -6.45 -25.27 -8.41
CA VAL A 56 -6.87 -25.18 -9.82
C VAL A 56 -7.99 -24.15 -10.04
N TYR A 57 -7.76 -22.91 -9.59
CA TYR A 57 -8.72 -21.81 -9.75
C TYR A 57 -10.06 -22.02 -9.00
N ARG A 58 -10.00 -22.20 -7.68
CA ARG A 58 -11.19 -22.43 -6.86
C ARG A 58 -11.89 -21.12 -6.49
N ILE A 59 -13.21 -21.06 -6.65
CA ILE A 59 -14.05 -19.96 -6.17
C ILE A 59 -14.41 -20.22 -4.70
N ILE A 60 -14.04 -19.31 -3.81
CA ILE A 60 -14.32 -19.38 -2.37
C ILE A 60 -15.64 -18.66 -2.03
N TYR A 61 -15.91 -17.56 -2.70
CA TYR A 61 -17.12 -16.77 -2.54
C TYR A 61 -17.53 -16.15 -3.88
N ASN A 62 -18.83 -16.11 -4.16
CA ASN A 62 -19.39 -15.45 -5.33
C ASN A 62 -20.64 -14.66 -4.93
N CYS A 63 -20.59 -13.34 -5.04
CA CYS A 63 -21.69 -12.46 -4.66
C CYS A 63 -22.93 -12.58 -5.56
N SER A 64 -22.82 -13.21 -6.73
CA SER A 64 -23.90 -13.32 -7.74
C SER A 64 -24.75 -14.58 -7.57
N GLU A 65 -24.36 -15.50 -6.69
CA GLU A 65 -25.15 -16.70 -6.36
C GLU A 65 -26.14 -16.44 -5.22
N PHE A 66 -26.29 -15.17 -4.80
CA PHE A 66 -27.15 -14.73 -3.70
C PHE A 66 -28.15 -13.68 -4.18
#